data_AF-A0A9D9ZZQ8-F1
#
_entry.id   AF-A0A9D9ZZQ8-F1
#
_cell.length_a   1.000
_cell.length_b   1.000
_cell.length_c   1.000
_cell.angle_alpha   90.00
_cell.angle_beta   90.00
_cell.angle_gamma   90.00
#
_symmetry.space_group_name_H-M   'P 1'
#
loop_
_entity.id
_entity.type
_entity.pdbx_description
1 polymer ?
#
loop_
_entity_poly.entity_id
_entity_poly.type
_entity_poly.pdbx_seq_one_letter_code
_entity_poly.pdbx_strand_id
1 'polypeptide(L)'
;MYLDYAEDQARRHKPMHMADWIKKLDAFLRFNERNILTHAGRISQDMAEEHATTEFEKFEVKRLQREAQEPTSDFDHFVEKTKKIKKNL
;
A
#
# COMPACT_ATOMS: atom_id res chain seq x y z
N MET A 1 13.18 4.59 -15.33
CA MET A 1 13.84 3.77 -16.37
C MET A 1 12.87 3.22 -17.42
N TYR A 2 11.87 2.38 -17.09
CA TYR A 2 10.82 2.00 -18.09
C TYR A 2 9.93 3.20 -18.49
N LEU A 3 9.50 4.00 -17.50
CA LEU A 3 8.69 5.19 -17.75
C LEU A 3 9.49 6.26 -18.53
N ASP A 4 10.76 6.46 -18.21
CA ASP A 4 11.66 7.37 -18.94
C ASP A 4 11.82 6.93 -20.41
N TYR A 5 11.90 5.62 -20.67
CA TYR A 5 11.89 5.08 -22.04
C TYR A 5 10.56 5.37 -22.75
N ALA A 6 9.44 5.21 -22.05
CA ALA A 6 8.12 5.51 -22.59
C ALA A 6 7.96 7.00 -22.91
N GLU A 7 8.48 7.87 -22.03
CA GLU A 7 8.52 9.30 -22.20
C GLU A 7 9.38 9.70 -23.42
N ASP A 8 10.55 9.09 -23.63
CA ASP A 8 11.37 9.32 -24.83
C ASP A 8 10.60 8.94 -26.11
N GLN A 9 9.92 7.79 -26.14
CA GLN A 9 9.14 7.40 -27.32
C GLN A 9 8.01 8.40 -27.59
N ALA A 10 7.33 8.88 -26.55
CA ALA A 10 6.28 9.88 -26.66
C ALA A 10 6.81 11.22 -27.17
N ARG A 11 7.91 11.74 -26.59
CA ARG A 11 8.57 12.98 -27.02
C ARG A 11 9.00 12.92 -28.48
N ARG A 12 9.44 11.74 -28.94
CA ARG A 12 9.86 11.50 -30.33
C ARG A 12 8.70 11.19 -31.27
N HIS A 13 7.45 11.29 -30.80
CA HIS A 13 6.24 11.04 -31.58
C HIS A 13 6.24 9.67 -32.26
N LYS A 14 6.85 8.67 -31.62
CA LYS A 14 6.84 7.30 -32.15
C LYS A 14 5.51 6.65 -31.77
N PRO A 15 4.64 6.34 -32.75
CA PRO A 15 3.39 5.64 -32.46
C PRO A 15 3.71 4.24 -31.93
N MET A 16 3.06 3.89 -30.83
CA MET A 16 3.20 2.61 -30.14
C MET A 16 1.81 2.11 -29.76
N HIS A 17 1.51 0.85 -30.02
CA HIS A 17 0.26 0.23 -29.59
C HIS A 17 0.43 -0.43 -28.22
N MET A 18 -0.67 -0.71 -27.53
CA MET A 18 -0.63 -1.37 -26.20
C MET A 18 0.11 -2.71 -26.22
N ALA A 19 0.03 -3.46 -27.32
CA ALA A 19 0.78 -4.71 -27.49
C ALA A 19 2.30 -4.50 -27.51
N ASP A 20 2.78 -3.38 -28.06
CA ASP A 20 4.21 -3.04 -28.10
C ASP A 20 4.71 -2.66 -26.70
N TRP A 21 3.89 -1.93 -25.94
CA TRP A 21 4.18 -1.59 -24.55
C TRP A 21 4.31 -2.83 -23.67
N ILE A 22 3.41 -3.81 -23.82
CA ILE A 22 3.49 -5.09 -23.09
C ILE A 22 4.83 -5.78 -23.38
N LYS A 23 5.21 -5.92 -24.65
CA LYS A 23 6.49 -6.55 -25.05
C LYS A 23 7.70 -5.81 -24.46
N LYS A 24 7.68 -4.48 -24.44
CA LYS A 24 8.78 -3.66 -23.88
C LYS A 24 8.87 -3.78 -22.37
N LEU A 25 7.73 -3.79 -21.68
CA LEU A 25 7.68 -3.99 -20.24
C LEU A 25 8.21 -5.37 -19.86
N ASP A 26 7.81 -6.41 -20.57
CA ASP A 26 8.28 -7.78 -20.32
C ASP A 26 9.79 -7.91 -20.54
N ALA A 27 10.32 -7.32 -21.61
CA ALA A 27 11.75 -7.29 -21.86
C ALA A 27 12.51 -6.55 -20.74
N PHE A 28 11.96 -5.42 -20.27
CA PHE A 28 12.51 -4.65 -19.17
C PHE A 28 12.54 -5.44 -17.87
N LEU A 29 11.43 -6.11 -17.52
CA LEU A 29 11.34 -6.93 -16.30
C LEU A 29 12.33 -8.11 -16.35
N ARG A 30 12.43 -8.82 -17.48
CA ARG A 30 13.40 -9.91 -17.67
C ARG A 30 14.84 -9.42 -17.53
N PHE A 31 15.16 -8.27 -18.11
CA PHE A 31 16.50 -7.67 -18.01
C PHE A 31 16.88 -7.33 -16.56
N ASN A 32 15.89 -6.95 -15.73
CA ASN A 32 16.10 -6.69 -14.31
C ASN A 32 15.87 -7.93 -13.43
N GLU A 33 15.94 -9.14 -14.01
CA GLU A 33 15.78 -10.43 -13.31
C GLU A 33 14.44 -10.56 -12.54
N ARG A 34 13.39 -9.89 -13.03
CA ARG A 34 12.04 -9.96 -12.47
C ARG A 34 11.17 -10.94 -13.27
N ASN A 35 10.30 -11.63 -12.54
CA ASN A 35 9.33 -12.54 -13.15
C ASN A 35 8.27 -11.78 -13.95
N ILE A 36 7.87 -12.36 -15.09
CA ILE A 36 6.76 -11.86 -15.90
C ILE A 36 5.45 -12.45 -15.40
N LEU A 37 4.45 -11.60 -15.24
CA LEU A 37 3.11 -12.03 -14.89
C LEU A 37 2.46 -12.67 -16.13
N THR A 38 2.41 -14.00 -16.17
CA THR A 38 1.83 -14.76 -17.29
C THR A 38 0.34 -15.02 -17.15
N HIS A 39 -0.23 -14.73 -15.98
CA HIS A 39 -1.63 -14.94 -15.67
C HIS A 39 -2.09 -13.91 -14.63
N ALA A 40 -3.38 -13.53 -14.66
CA ALA A 40 -3.97 -12.60 -13.68
C ALA A 40 -4.00 -13.15 -12.23
N GLY A 41 -3.54 -14.39 -12.02
CA GLY A 41 -3.64 -15.10 -10.75
C GLY A 41 -4.90 -15.97 -10.73
N ARG A 42 -5.20 -16.55 -9.57
CA ARG A 42 -6.41 -17.36 -9.34
C ARG A 42 -7.37 -16.68 -8.34
N ILE A 43 -6.96 -15.54 -7.80
CA ILE A 43 -7.71 -14.82 -6.78
C ILE A 43 -8.65 -13.85 -7.49
N SER A 44 -9.96 -14.01 -7.29
CA SER A 44 -10.96 -13.06 -7.76
C SER A 44 -10.88 -11.77 -6.94
N GLN A 45 -11.43 -10.69 -7.50
CA GLN A 45 -11.59 -9.43 -6.78
C GLN A 45 -12.31 -9.64 -5.44
N ASP A 46 -13.43 -10.38 -5.45
CA ASP A 46 -14.22 -10.66 -4.25
C ASP A 46 -13.40 -11.35 -3.15
N MET A 47 -12.59 -12.35 -3.51
CA MET A 47 -11.70 -13.02 -2.54
C MET A 47 -10.60 -12.09 -2.02
N ALA A 48 -10.07 -11.20 -2.86
CA ALA A 48 -9.08 -10.21 -2.42
C ALA A 48 -9.70 -9.19 -1.45
N GLU A 49 -10.94 -8.76 -1.70
CA GLU A 49 -11.68 -7.82 -0.86
C GLU A 49 -12.09 -8.44 0.48
N GLU A 50 -12.58 -9.68 0.46
CA GLU A 50 -12.87 -10.46 1.68
C GLU A 50 -11.61 -10.60 2.54
N HIS A 51 -10.48 -10.95 1.91
CA HIS A 51 -9.21 -11.08 2.62
C HIS A 51 -8.73 -9.76 3.23
N ALA A 52 -8.78 -8.67 2.44
CA ALA A 52 -8.38 -7.34 2.92
C ALA A 52 -9.23 -6.88 4.10
N THR A 53 -10.55 -7.06 4.02
CA THR A 53 -11.49 -6.71 5.08
C THR A 53 -11.23 -7.53 6.34
N THR A 54 -11.05 -8.85 6.20
CA THR A 54 -10.76 -9.76 7.32
C THR A 54 -9.47 -9.39 8.05
N GLU A 55 -8.40 -9.07 7.31
CA GLU A 55 -7.13 -8.65 7.92
C GLU A 55 -7.23 -7.26 8.56
N PHE A 56 -7.99 -6.35 7.96
CA PHE A 56 -8.26 -5.04 8.53
C PHE A 56 -9.02 -5.14 9.86
N GLU A 57 -10.05 -5.98 9.96
CA GLU A 57 -10.79 -6.19 11.21
C GLU A 57 -9.89 -6.70 12.34
N LYS A 58 -9.00 -7.66 12.05
CA LYS A 58 -8.01 -8.15 13.01
C LYS A 58 -7.06 -7.05 13.47
N PHE A 59 -6.63 -6.20 12.55
CA PHE A 59 -5.79 -5.04 12.87
C PHE A 59 -6.55 -4.03 13.74
N GLU A 60 -7.79 -3.69 13.38
CA GLU A 60 -8.62 -2.72 14.08
C GLU A 60 -8.90 -3.12 15.52
N VAL A 61 -9.25 -4.40 15.76
CA VAL A 61 -9.44 -4.91 17.13
C VAL A 61 -8.17 -4.72 17.97
N LYS A 62 -7.00 -5.02 17.41
CA LYS A 62 -5.72 -4.83 18.11
C LYS A 62 -5.39 -3.35 18.34
N ARG A 63 -5.70 -2.49 17.37
CA ARG A 63 -5.50 -1.04 17.45
C ARG A 63 -6.34 -0.46 18.58
N LEU A 64 -7.64 -0.75 18.61
CA LEU A 64 -8.56 -0.29 19.65
C LEU A 64 -8.16 -0.79 21.05
N GLN A 65 -7.73 -2.04 21.17
CA GLN A 65 -7.21 -2.56 22.45
C GLN A 65 -5.97 -1.81 22.93
N ARG A 66 -5.06 -1.43 22.01
CA ARG A 66 -3.88 -0.63 22.34
C ARG A 66 -4.28 0.79 22.76
N GLU A 67 -5.14 1.45 21.99
CA GLU A 67 -5.65 2.80 22.28
C GLU A 67 -6.38 2.86 23.63
N ALA A 68 -7.05 1.78 24.05
CA ALA A 68 -7.71 1.70 25.36
C ALA A 68 -6.74 1.52 26.55
N GLN A 69 -5.56 0.93 26.32
CA GLN A 69 -4.60 0.61 27.38
C GLN A 69 -3.52 1.67 27.55
N GLU A 70 -3.13 2.31 26.44
CA GLU A 70 -2.04 3.27 26.41
C GLU A 70 -2.55 4.63 25.92
N PRO A 71 -2.19 5.74 26.59
CA PRO A 71 -2.39 7.06 25.99
C PRO A 71 -1.59 7.09 24.70
N THR A 72 -2.31 7.16 23.58
CA THR A 72 -1.74 7.03 22.23
C THR A 72 -1.66 8.38 21.53
N SER A 73 -2.34 9.40 22.07
CA SER A 73 -2.34 10.78 21.58
C SER A 73 -1.76 11.76 22.60
N ASP A 74 -1.22 12.86 22.10
CA ASP A 74 -0.81 14.01 22.91
C ASP A 74 -1.95 14.54 23.81
N PHE A 75 -3.20 14.41 23.34
CA PHE A 75 -4.38 14.74 24.12
C PHE A 75 -4.54 13.81 25.34
N ASP A 76 -4.39 12.49 25.16
CA ASP A 76 -4.51 11.52 26.26
C ASP A 76 -3.40 11.73 27.30
N HIS A 77 -2.18 12.00 26.82
CA HIS A 77 -1.05 12.36 27.69
C HIS A 77 -1.32 13.64 28.47
N PHE A 78 -1.95 14.65 27.86
CA PHE A 78 -2.34 15.88 28.54
C PHE A 78 -3.41 15.63 29.61
N VAL A 79 -4.45 14.86 29.31
CA VAL A 79 -5.51 14.47 30.26
C VAL A 79 -4.91 13.74 31.46
N GLU A 80 -4.02 12.77 31.25
CA GLU A 80 -3.38 12.05 32.36
C GLU A 80 -2.48 12.95 33.23
N LYS A 81 -1.73 13.88 32.62
CA LYS A 81 -0.95 14.87 33.37
C LYS A 81 -1.85 15.73 34.27
N THR A 82 -2.99 16.20 33.76
CA THR A 82 -3.91 17.05 34.55
C THR A 82 -4.60 16.28 35.69
N LYS A 83 -4.97 15.01 35.50
CA LYS A 83 -5.49 14.14 36.57
C LYS A 83 -4.48 13.95 37.71
N LYS A 84 -3.21 13.72 37.40
CA LYS A 84 -2.14 13.56 38.41
C LYS A 84 -1.94 14.81 39.26
N ILE A 85 -2.02 15.99 38.65
CA ILE A 85 -1.90 17.27 39.37
C ILE A 85 -3.05 17.44 40.37
N LYS A 86 -4.30 17.17 39.96
CA LYS A 86 -5.47 17.24 40.86
C LYS A 86 -5.45 16.25 42.02
N LYS A 87 -4.76 15.12 41.87
CA LYS A 87 -4.69 14.06 42.90
C LYS A 87 -3.62 14.32 43.96
N ASN A 88 -2.67 15.22 43.66
CA ASN A 88 -1.57 15.62 44.55
C ASN A 88 -1.84 16.96 45.28
N LEU A 89 -3.02 17.53 45.07
CA LEU A 89 -3.61 18.64 45.81
C LEU A 89 -4.63 18.10 46.81
#